data_AF-A6LTZ0-F1
#
_entry.id   AF-A6LTZ0-F1
#
_cell.length_a   1.000
_cell.length_b   1.000
_cell.length_c   1.000
_cell.angle_alpha   90.00
_cell.angle_beta   90.00
_cell.angle_gamma   90.00
#
_symmetry.space_group_name_H-M   'P 1'
#
loop_
_entity.id
_entity.type
_entity.pdbx_description
1 polymer ?
#
loop_
_entity_poly.entity_id
_entity_poly.type
_entity_poly.pdbx_seq_one_letter_code
_entity_poly.pdbx_strand_id
1 'polypeptide(L)'
;MDDVEANVSEVIDESNNINSESYDATANNEQNQSKKESDNKEETIVASQTIVTDEPTHSIQEFIDNSEALGYKKEVVAGALFSCKKSELTKTEFEAMVKEFLGKKVE
;
A
#
# COMPACT_ATOMS: atom_id res chain seq x y z
N MET A 1 42.51 -46.17 -37.32
CA MET A 1 42.82 -44.84 -36.78
C MET A 1 42.38 -43.87 -37.84
N ASP A 2 41.19 -43.31 -37.65
CA ASP A 2 40.89 -41.89 -37.84
C ASP A 2 39.41 -41.73 -37.45
N ASP A 3 39.24 -40.97 -36.38
CA ASP A 3 37.99 -40.56 -35.77
C ASP A 3 37.18 -39.69 -36.74
N VAL A 4 35.87 -39.92 -36.81
CA VAL A 4 34.89 -38.83 -36.93
C VAL A 4 33.63 -39.22 -36.17
N GLU A 5 33.59 -38.77 -34.92
CA GLU A 5 32.34 -38.44 -34.23
C GLU A 5 31.65 -37.27 -34.95
N ALA A 6 30.37 -37.40 -35.22
CA ALA A 6 29.42 -36.29 -35.43
C ALA A 6 28.02 -36.85 -35.12
N ASN A 7 27.61 -36.86 -33.86
CA ASN A 7 27.00 -35.76 -33.10
C ASN A 7 25.55 -35.45 -33.54
N VAL A 8 24.63 -36.04 -32.76
CA VAL A 8 23.37 -35.50 -32.22
C VAL A 8 22.56 -34.50 -33.05
N SER A 9 21.29 -34.86 -33.30
CA SER A 9 20.14 -33.98 -33.08
C SER A 9 18.88 -34.84 -32.85
N GLU A 10 18.82 -35.47 -31.68
CA GLU A 10 17.57 -35.93 -31.09
C GLU A 10 16.97 -34.71 -30.38
N VAL A 11 15.93 -34.11 -30.97
CA VAL A 11 15.19 -33.04 -30.33
C VAL A 11 14.20 -33.72 -29.38
N ILE A 12 14.63 -33.87 -28.13
CA ILE A 12 13.78 -34.32 -27.03
C ILE A 12 13.01 -33.09 -26.55
N ASP A 13 11.69 -33.11 -26.72
CA ASP A 13 10.77 -32.14 -26.13
C ASP A 13 10.77 -32.30 -24.60
N GLU A 14 11.65 -31.58 -23.92
CA GLU A 14 11.62 -31.48 -22.47
C GLU A 14 10.74 -30.32 -22.02
N SER A 15 9.47 -30.67 -21.78
CA SER A 15 8.60 -29.93 -20.88
C SER A 15 9.17 -30.01 -19.47
N ASN A 16 9.63 -28.88 -18.91
CA ASN A 16 9.78 -28.58 -17.47
C ASN A 16 10.08 -27.07 -17.39
N ASN A 17 9.46 -26.27 -16.53
CA ASN A 17 9.66 -26.37 -15.10
C ASN A 17 8.65 -25.48 -14.37
N ILE A 18 8.14 -26.04 -13.28
CA ILE A 18 7.19 -25.50 -12.32
C ILE A 18 7.97 -24.57 -11.38
N ASN A 19 7.51 -23.34 -11.16
CA ASN A 19 7.84 -22.61 -9.93
C ASN A 19 6.59 -22.57 -9.05
N SER A 20 6.56 -23.53 -8.14
CA SER A 20 5.65 -23.67 -7.02
C SER A 20 6.50 -23.60 -5.77
N GLU A 21 6.57 -22.44 -5.11
CA GLU A 21 6.99 -22.32 -3.71
C GLU A 21 6.11 -21.21 -3.10
N SER A 22 5.10 -21.58 -2.32
CA SER A 22 5.13 -21.99 -0.90
C SER A 22 4.83 -20.77 -0.02
N TYR A 23 3.62 -20.75 0.53
CA TYR A 23 3.22 -19.84 1.59
C TYR A 23 3.87 -20.33 2.89
N ASP A 24 4.87 -19.61 3.37
CA ASP A 24 5.35 -19.81 4.74
C ASP A 24 4.93 -18.63 5.61
N ALA A 25 3.84 -18.85 6.33
CA ALA A 25 3.49 -18.06 7.50
C ALA A 25 4.41 -18.48 8.65
N THR A 26 5.21 -17.55 9.19
CA THR A 26 5.62 -17.60 10.60
C THR A 26 5.83 -16.19 11.13
N ALA A 27 4.97 -15.80 12.07
CA ALA A 27 5.08 -14.61 12.89
C ALA A 27 6.36 -14.63 13.74
N ASN A 28 6.96 -13.48 14.01
CA ASN A 28 7.49 -13.15 15.34
C ASN A 28 7.64 -11.64 15.53
N ASN A 29 7.05 -11.21 16.63
CA ASN A 29 7.08 -9.92 17.30
C ASN A 29 8.45 -9.70 17.94
N GLU A 30 9.06 -8.52 17.74
CA GLU A 30 9.93 -7.96 18.77
C GLU A 30 9.81 -6.44 18.83
N GLN A 31 9.36 -6.01 20.00
CA GLN A 31 9.21 -4.64 20.45
C GLN A 31 10.56 -3.91 20.40
N ASN A 32 10.55 -2.66 19.93
CA ASN A 32 11.46 -1.68 20.52
C ASN A 32 10.82 -0.30 20.62
N GLN A 33 10.58 0.09 21.86
CA GLN A 33 10.16 1.40 22.29
C GLN A 33 11.30 2.40 22.07
N SER A 34 11.02 3.56 21.49
CA SER A 34 11.83 4.74 21.78
C SER A 34 10.94 5.96 21.97
N LYS A 35 10.75 6.24 23.26
CA LYS A 35 10.20 7.42 23.87
C LYS A 35 10.96 8.67 23.39
N LYS A 36 10.26 9.71 22.94
CA LYS A 36 10.74 11.08 23.11
C LYS A 36 9.59 12.07 23.25
N GLU A 37 9.37 12.47 24.49
CA GLU A 37 8.63 13.67 24.90
C GLU A 37 9.29 14.92 24.29
N SER A 38 8.48 15.93 23.93
CA SER A 38 8.85 17.34 24.07
C SER A 38 7.61 18.23 24.08
N ASP A 39 7.34 18.71 25.30
CA ASP A 39 6.74 19.99 25.71
C ASP A 39 6.14 20.96 24.68
N ASN A 40 4.82 21.10 24.79
CA ASN A 40 4.07 22.30 25.15
C ASN A 40 4.57 23.69 24.69
N LYS A 41 3.79 24.34 23.82
CA LYS A 41 3.41 25.76 24.04
C LYS A 41 2.06 26.10 23.42
N GLU A 42 1.23 26.62 24.31
CA GLU A 42 -0.12 27.15 24.23
C GLU A 42 -0.31 28.26 23.18
N GLU A 43 -1.34 28.16 22.32
CA GLU A 43 -2.04 29.34 21.80
C GLU A 43 -3.50 29.01 21.44
N THR A 44 -4.39 29.78 22.06
CA THR A 44 -5.86 29.69 22.09
C THR A 44 -6.51 30.23 20.81
N ILE A 45 -7.32 29.44 20.06
CA ILE A 45 -8.41 29.97 19.19
C ILE A 45 -9.61 29.00 19.06
N VAL A 46 -10.70 29.37 19.73
CA VAL A 46 -12.16 29.24 19.47
C VAL A 46 -12.70 28.25 18.41
N ALA A 47 -13.38 27.20 18.91
CA ALA A 47 -14.62 26.55 18.46
C ALA A 47 -14.87 26.20 16.97
N SER A 48 -14.45 24.99 16.59
CA SER A 48 -15.37 24.00 16.02
C SER A 48 -15.16 22.71 16.83
N GLN A 49 -16.22 22.13 17.36
CA GLN A 49 -16.13 20.88 18.13
C GLN A 49 -15.93 19.72 17.14
N THR A 50 -14.77 19.71 16.49
CA THR A 50 -14.19 18.51 15.90
C THR A 50 -13.89 17.63 17.10
N ILE A 51 -14.69 16.59 17.26
CA ILE A 51 -14.34 15.48 18.14
C ILE A 51 -13.00 15.01 17.57
N VAL A 52 -11.89 15.39 18.21
CA VAL A 52 -10.59 14.82 17.90
C VAL A 52 -10.66 13.42 18.50
N THR A 53 -11.40 12.55 17.83
CA THR A 53 -11.11 11.13 17.88
C THR A 53 -9.65 11.03 17.47
N ASP A 54 -8.83 10.52 18.38
CA ASP A 54 -7.46 10.08 18.12
C ASP A 54 -7.55 8.90 17.14
N GLU A 55 -7.95 9.22 15.92
CA GLU A 55 -8.12 8.27 14.85
C GLU A 55 -6.72 7.99 14.30
N PRO A 56 -6.32 6.71 14.20
CA PRO A 56 -5.00 6.38 13.70
C PRO A 56 -4.82 6.95 12.30
N THR A 57 -3.62 7.48 12.06
CA THR A 57 -3.19 7.87 10.72
C THR A 57 -2.59 6.67 10.01
N HIS A 58 -2.84 6.59 8.71
CA HIS A 58 -2.31 5.56 7.83
C HIS A 58 -1.62 6.22 6.65
N SER A 59 -0.61 5.54 6.11
CA SER A 59 0.11 6.07 4.95
C SER A 59 -0.76 6.07 3.69
N ILE A 60 -0.49 6.98 2.76
CA ILE A 60 -1.15 6.98 1.44
C ILE A 60 -1.02 5.62 0.74
N GLN A 61 0.17 4.99 0.85
CA GLN A 61 0.44 3.71 0.22
C GLN A 61 -0.43 2.59 0.81
N GLU A 62 -0.68 2.61 2.13
CA GLU A 62 -1.55 1.65 2.80
C GLU A 62 -3.00 1.73 2.29
N PHE A 63 -3.52 2.94 2.05
CA PHE A 63 -4.83 3.12 1.40
C PHE A 63 -4.86 2.61 -0.04
N ILE A 64 -3.77 2.82 -0.80
CA ILE A 64 -3.65 2.37 -2.20
C ILE A 64 -3.61 0.84 -2.27
N ASP A 65 -2.78 0.20 -1.43
CA ASP A 65 -2.58 -1.25 -1.46
C ASP A 65 -3.77 -2.02 -0.89
N ASN A 66 -4.47 -1.43 0.10
CA ASN A 66 -5.69 -2.02 0.67
C ASN A 66 -6.98 -1.47 0.04
N SER A 67 -6.89 -0.77 -1.10
CA SER A 67 -8.04 -0.09 -1.73
C SER A 67 -9.23 -1.02 -2.02
N GLU A 68 -8.96 -2.26 -2.45
CA GLU A 68 -9.99 -3.26 -2.72
C GLU A 68 -10.75 -3.68 -1.45
N ALA A 69 -10.06 -3.82 -0.32
CA ALA A 69 -10.67 -4.13 0.97
C ALA A 69 -11.54 -2.96 1.49
N LEU A 70 -11.23 -1.73 1.06
CA LEU A 70 -12.00 -0.52 1.34
C LEU A 70 -13.17 -0.32 0.36
N GLY A 71 -13.34 -1.22 -0.61
CA GLY A 71 -14.43 -1.16 -1.60
C GLY A 71 -14.17 -0.19 -2.75
N TYR A 72 -12.93 0.26 -2.95
CA TYR A 72 -12.56 1.17 -4.02
C TYR A 72 -11.60 0.50 -5.01
N LYS A 73 -11.63 0.98 -6.26
CA LYS A 73 -10.60 0.61 -7.24
C LYS A 73 -9.30 1.36 -6.91
N LYS A 74 -8.16 0.70 -7.13
CA LYS A 74 -6.83 1.28 -6.89
C LYS A 74 -6.63 2.60 -7.62
N GLU A 75 -7.11 2.73 -8.85
CA GLU A 75 -7.01 3.94 -9.66
C GLU A 75 -7.83 5.10 -9.10
N VAL A 76 -8.99 4.80 -8.49
CA VAL A 76 -9.83 5.82 -7.83
C VAL A 76 -9.12 6.37 -6.60
N VAL A 77 -8.55 5.49 -5.78
CA VAL A 77 -7.80 5.90 -4.58
C VAL A 77 -6.54 6.68 -4.98
N ALA A 78 -5.75 6.16 -5.93
CA ALA A 78 -4.55 6.83 -6.41
C ALA A 78 -4.88 8.22 -7.02
N GLY A 79 -5.96 8.32 -7.80
CA GLY A 79 -6.42 9.59 -8.37
C GLY A 79 -6.90 10.59 -7.32
N ALA A 80 -7.70 10.13 -6.34
CA ALA A 80 -8.19 10.98 -5.25
C ALA A 80 -7.06 11.51 -4.37
N LEU A 81 -6.04 10.69 -4.12
CA LEU A 81 -4.91 11.03 -3.26
C LEU A 81 -3.73 11.66 -4.02
N PHE A 82 -3.78 11.74 -5.36
CA PHE A 82 -2.68 12.24 -6.19
C PHE A 82 -2.25 13.68 -5.83
N SER A 83 -3.21 14.55 -5.48
CA SER A 83 -2.94 15.93 -5.05
C SER A 83 -2.78 16.08 -3.53
N CYS A 84 -2.76 14.98 -2.78
CA CYS A 84 -2.59 15.05 -1.34
C CYS A 84 -1.14 15.44 -0.99
N LYS A 85 -0.98 16.50 -0.20
CA LYS A 85 0.35 16.94 0.28
C LYS A 85 0.82 16.21 1.54
N LYS A 86 -0.08 15.49 2.21
CA LYS A 86 0.21 14.74 3.44
C LYS A 86 0.69 13.34 3.08
N SER A 87 1.65 12.82 3.84
CA SER A 87 2.11 11.44 3.74
C SER A 87 1.20 10.45 4.45
N GLU A 88 0.43 10.93 5.44
CA GLU A 88 -0.50 10.15 6.25
C GLU A 88 -1.82 10.87 6.40
N LEU A 89 -2.89 10.08 6.50
CA LEU A 89 -4.28 10.55 6.61
C LEU A 89 -5.05 9.66 7.58
N THR A 90 -6.05 10.22 8.25
CA THR A 90 -7.05 9.38 8.92
C THR A 90 -8.00 8.75 7.89
N LYS A 91 -8.71 7.68 8.26
CA LYS A 91 -9.70 7.06 7.36
C LYS A 91 -10.81 8.06 7.03
N THR A 92 -11.22 8.88 7.99
CA THR A 92 -12.19 9.98 7.75
C THR A 92 -11.72 10.96 6.68
N GLU A 93 -10.46 11.40 6.73
CA GLU A 93 -9.90 12.29 5.70
C GLU A 93 -9.85 11.61 4.33
N PHE A 94 -9.39 10.36 4.28
CA PHE A 94 -9.36 9.55 3.07
C PHE A 94 -10.74 9.44 2.41
N GLU A 95 -11.78 9.08 3.17
CA GLU A 95 -13.14 8.94 2.65
C GLU A 95 -13.69 10.25 2.08
N ALA A 96 -13.39 11.38 2.74
CA ALA A 96 -13.77 12.70 2.25
C ALA A 96 -13.11 13.01 0.89
N MET A 97 -11.82 12.70 0.73
CA MET A 97 -11.08 12.93 -0.52
C MET A 97 -11.60 12.06 -1.66
N VAL A 98 -11.85 10.77 -1.41
CA VAL A 98 -12.41 9.86 -2.42
C VAL A 98 -13.80 10.30 -2.85
N LYS A 99 -14.64 10.71 -1.90
CA LYS A 99 -15.99 11.22 -2.20
C LYS A 99 -15.95 12.51 -3.02
N GLU A 100 -15.04 13.43 -2.69
CA GLU A 100 -14.83 14.65 -3.46
C GLU A 100 -14.38 14.32 -4.89
N PHE A 101 -13.43 13.40 -5.05
CA PHE A 101 -12.93 12.97 -6.36
C PHE A 101 -14.04 12.37 -7.24
N LEU A 102 -14.86 11.47 -6.70
CA LEU A 102 -15.96 10.82 -7.42
C LEU A 102 -17.14 11.77 -7.69
N GLY A 103 -17.28 12.83 -6.90
CA GLY A 103 -18.35 13.82 -7.05
C GLY A 103 -18.09 14.87 -8.13
N LYS A 104 -16.84 15.01 -8.61
CA LYS A 104 -16.48 16.00 -9.64
C LYS A 104 -17.09 15.61 -10.99
N LYS A 105 -17.93 16.50 -11.54
CA LYS A 105 -18.44 16.39 -12.90
C LYS A 105 -17.57 17.23 -13.83
N VAL A 106 -17.42 16.77 -15.07
CA VAL A 106 -16.89 17.59 -16.15
C VAL A 106 -18.02 18.51 -16.62
N GLU A 107 -17.78 19.81 -16.59
CA GLU A 107 -18.66 20.84 -17.18
C GLU A 107 -18.23 21.14 -18.63
#